data_AF-A0A3B9AQW4-F1
#
_entry.id   AF-A0A3B9AQW4-F1
#
_cell.length_a   1.000
_cell.length_b   1.000
_cell.length_c   1.000
_cell.angle_alpha   90.00
_cell.angle_beta   90.00
_cell.angle_gamma   90.00
#
_symmetry.space_group_name_H-M   'P 1'
#
loop_
_entity.id
_entity.type
_entity.pdbx_description
1 polymer ?
#
loop_
_entity_poly.entity_id
_entity_poly.type
_entity_poly.pdbx_seq_one_letter_code
_entity_poly.pdbx_strand_id
1 'polypeptide(L)'
;SYAFEIAEKSGLPRDLIGYARNRTGSETAVDDILIELQREKQELEEKLQSVQEKEQSLERLIKSYDAMHQDLDVKRKRLKLDQKEHELRLSANTNREVDKLIRELKGEKNLEKAQEVAAKLRLERSDKAREVDEVNEEVVKLEQKSTANTMTRPIAVGDFVRLRAGGSTGQVEEIKGQKATVSMGGLRVTASLRDLLPAVEPLAQPSSVRSTDVQRVADFDAKVDIRGMAKDEALQVLERFVDNALLTSAHTIQILHGKGTGVLRNVVKQKLREYGGNIARAYHPEDGGGDGVTVVELA
;
A
#
# COMPACT_ATOMS: atom_id res chain seq x y z
N SER A 1 37.03 38.27 33.61
CA SER A 1 37.87 38.90 32.58
C SER A 1 39.34 38.71 32.92
N TYR A 2 40.05 37.92 32.12
CA TYR A 2 41.49 37.66 32.26
C TYR A 2 42.33 38.84 31.72
N ALA A 3 41.72 39.74 30.92
CA ALA A 3 42.39 40.85 30.27
C ALA A 3 42.87 41.93 31.25
N PHE A 4 42.06 42.29 32.25
CA PHE A 4 42.47 43.27 33.28
C PHE A 4 43.51 42.72 34.25
N GLU A 5 43.49 41.41 34.54
CA GLU A 5 44.52 40.74 35.36
C GLU A 5 45.86 40.61 34.61
N ILE A 6 45.84 40.35 33.31
CA ILE A 6 47.04 40.37 32.44
C ILE A 6 47.61 41.80 32.36
N ALA A 7 46.75 42.82 32.25
CA ALA A 7 47.16 44.23 32.20
C ALA A 7 47.86 44.66 33.50
N GLU A 8 47.35 44.24 34.65
CA GLU A 8 47.98 44.50 35.96
C GLU A 8 49.34 43.78 36.09
N LYS A 9 49.42 42.51 35.66
CA LYS A 9 50.69 41.76 35.65
C LYS A 9 51.72 42.30 34.65
N SER A 10 51.30 42.99 33.60
CA SER A 10 52.17 43.68 32.64
C SER A 10 52.68 45.04 33.13
N GLY A 11 52.30 45.47 34.33
CA GLY A 11 52.80 46.71 34.94
C GLY A 11 52.05 47.98 34.55
N LEU A 12 50.82 47.87 34.02
CA LEU A 12 49.99 49.04 33.73
C LEU A 12 49.53 49.72 35.05
N PRO A 13 49.50 51.06 35.12
CA PRO A 13 49.07 51.78 36.32
C PRO A 13 47.63 51.44 36.72
N ARG A 14 47.41 51.18 38.02
CA ARG A 14 46.10 50.80 38.57
C ARG A 14 45.00 51.83 38.30
N ASP A 15 45.35 53.11 38.23
CA ASP A 15 44.40 54.19 37.96
C ASP A 15 43.85 54.13 36.52
N LEU A 16 44.67 53.75 35.55
CA LEU A 16 44.28 53.55 34.15
C LEU A 16 43.40 52.30 34.00
N ILE A 17 43.74 51.22 34.69
CA ILE A 17 42.94 49.99 34.73
C ILE A 17 41.57 50.26 35.38
N GLY A 18 41.54 51.03 36.47
CA GLY A 18 40.32 51.44 37.15
C GLY A 18 39.43 52.34 36.28
N TYR A 19 40.03 53.30 35.57
CA TYR A 19 39.32 54.17 34.62
C TYR A 19 38.70 53.37 33.47
N ALA A 20 39.46 52.44 32.88
CA ALA A 20 38.98 51.56 31.83
C ALA A 20 37.81 50.68 32.31
N ARG A 21 37.96 50.03 33.48
CA ARG A 21 36.93 49.17 34.09
C ARG A 21 35.61 49.91 34.34
N ASN A 22 35.68 51.16 34.78
CA ASN A 22 34.51 51.98 35.05
C ASN A 22 33.83 52.49 33.77
N ARG A 23 34.57 52.57 32.66
CA ARG A 23 34.08 53.04 31.35
C ARG A 23 33.50 51.93 30.48
N THR A 24 34.05 50.72 30.56
CA THR A 24 33.60 49.57 29.77
C THR A 24 32.40 48.84 30.36
N GLY A 25 31.95 49.22 31.56
CA GLY A 25 30.93 48.46 32.28
C GLY A 25 31.42 47.06 32.66
N SER A 26 30.56 46.26 33.30
CA SER A 26 30.93 44.89 33.68
C SER A 26 30.99 44.01 32.43
N GLU A 27 32.19 43.89 31.86
CA GLU A 27 32.52 43.00 30.73
C GLU A 27 32.04 41.56 30.98
N THR A 28 31.97 41.16 32.26
CA THR A 28 31.43 39.86 32.70
C THR A 28 29.96 39.65 32.32
N ALA A 29 29.13 40.70 32.26
CA ALA A 29 27.72 40.55 31.93
C ALA A 29 27.52 40.11 30.47
N VAL A 30 28.41 40.52 29.56
CA VAL A 30 28.37 40.10 28.15
C VAL A 30 28.82 38.65 28.01
N ASP A 31 29.89 38.27 28.73
CA ASP A 31 30.37 36.88 28.77
C ASP A 31 29.32 35.94 29.36
N ASP A 32 28.64 36.34 30.44
CA ASP A 32 27.57 35.56 31.07
C ASP A 32 26.37 35.37 30.12
N ILE A 33 25.97 36.43 29.40
CA ILE A 33 24.92 36.35 28.36
C ILE A 33 25.33 35.44 27.20
N LEU A 34 26.60 35.48 26.78
CA LEU A 34 27.11 34.60 25.72
C LEU A 34 27.09 33.12 26.14
N ILE A 35 27.45 32.83 27.40
CA ILE A 35 27.36 31.47 27.96
C ILE A 35 25.91 31.00 28.02
N GLU A 36 24.99 31.86 28.47
CA GLU A 36 23.56 31.55 28.52
C GLU A 36 22.98 31.31 27.12
N LEU A 37 23.29 32.17 26.15
CA LEU A 37 22.89 31.99 24.74
C LEU A 37 23.44 30.70 24.14
N GLN A 38 24.70 30.35 24.44
CA GLN A 38 25.30 29.12 23.94
C GLN A 38 24.62 27.89 24.55
N ARG A 39 24.29 27.93 25.83
CA ARG A 39 23.54 26.87 26.51
C ARG A 39 22.12 26.74 25.94
N GLU A 40 21.40 27.85 25.80
CA GLU A 40 20.06 27.86 25.22
C GLU A 40 20.08 27.33 23.78
N LYS A 41 21.06 27.73 22.97
CA LYS A 41 21.24 27.22 21.61
C LYS A 41 21.43 25.70 21.62
N GLN A 42 22.29 25.17 22.48
CA GLN A 42 22.51 23.74 22.59
C GLN A 42 21.24 23.00 23.03
N GLU A 43 20.54 23.50 24.05
CA GLU A 43 19.26 22.93 24.49
C GLU A 43 18.20 22.95 23.38
N LEU A 44 18.20 24.01 22.54
CA LEU A 44 17.30 24.12 21.41
C LEU A 44 17.65 23.11 20.31
N GLU A 45 18.92 22.94 19.99
CA GLU A 45 19.41 21.96 19.00
C GLU A 45 19.07 20.52 19.43
N GLU A 46 19.29 20.17 20.70
CA GLU A 46 18.92 18.86 21.25
C GLU A 46 17.40 18.63 21.19
N LYS A 47 16.59 19.65 21.53
CA LYS A 47 15.13 19.57 21.41
C LYS A 47 14.71 19.38 19.96
N LEU A 48 15.28 20.13 19.02
CA LEU A 48 14.99 20.03 17.58
C LEU A 48 15.28 18.63 17.04
N GLN A 49 16.44 18.08 17.40
CA GLN A 49 16.80 16.71 17.03
C GLN A 49 15.80 15.70 17.61
N SER A 50 15.42 15.85 18.87
CA SER A 50 14.45 14.94 19.52
C SER A 50 13.05 15.01 18.89
N VAL A 51 12.63 16.19 18.42
CA VAL A 51 11.36 16.38 17.71
C VAL A 51 11.44 15.71 16.35
N GLN A 52 12.53 15.91 15.61
CA GLN A 52 12.73 15.31 14.31
C GLN A 52 12.74 13.77 14.38
N GLU A 53 13.39 13.18 15.38
CA GLU A 53 13.38 11.73 15.61
C GLU A 53 11.97 11.21 15.94
N LYS A 54 11.22 11.96 16.77
CA LYS A 54 9.83 11.64 17.09
C LYS A 54 8.94 11.72 15.86
N GLU A 55 9.07 12.75 15.03
CA GLU A 55 8.33 12.90 13.78
C GLU A 55 8.60 11.73 12.83
N GLN A 56 9.87 11.35 12.65
CA GLN A 56 10.21 10.18 11.82
C GLN A 56 9.64 8.87 12.37
N SER A 57 9.65 8.69 13.69
CA SER A 57 9.07 7.48 14.31
C SER A 57 7.54 7.45 14.18
N LEU A 58 6.88 8.60 14.32
CA LEU A 58 5.44 8.75 14.08
C LEU A 58 5.09 8.45 12.62
N GLU A 59 5.85 8.97 11.67
CA GLU A 59 5.60 8.72 10.25
C GLU A 59 5.74 7.23 9.91
N ARG A 60 6.75 6.54 10.48
CA ARG A 60 6.89 5.08 10.34
C ARG A 60 5.73 4.32 10.99
N LEU A 61 5.24 4.79 12.14
CA LEU A 61 4.12 4.17 12.84
C LEU A 61 2.80 4.35 12.08
N ILE A 62 2.58 5.52 11.50
CA ILE A 62 1.40 5.79 10.65
C ILE A 62 1.44 4.87 9.43
N LYS A 63 2.59 4.78 8.74
CA LYS A 63 2.74 3.89 7.57
C LYS A 63 2.49 2.41 7.92
N SER A 64 2.98 1.94 9.07
CA SER A 64 2.76 0.56 9.49
C SER A 64 1.31 0.30 9.92
N TYR A 65 0.68 1.27 10.57
CA TYR A 65 -0.73 1.21 10.94
C TYR A 65 -1.63 1.16 9.70
N ASP A 66 -1.39 2.03 8.72
CA ASP A 66 -2.15 2.05 7.47
C ASP A 66 -2.00 0.74 6.68
N ALA A 67 -0.79 0.18 6.61
CA ALA A 67 -0.56 -1.11 5.97
C ALA A 67 -1.30 -2.25 6.70
N MET A 68 -1.26 -2.28 8.03
CA MET A 68 -2.02 -3.26 8.82
C MET A 68 -3.53 -3.09 8.65
N HIS A 69 -4.02 -1.85 8.59
CA HIS A 69 -5.44 -1.58 8.40
C HIS A 69 -5.93 -2.07 7.03
N GLN A 70 -5.14 -1.82 5.98
CA GLN A 70 -5.44 -2.30 4.62
C GLN A 70 -5.45 -3.83 4.55
N ASP A 71 -4.49 -4.51 5.17
CA ASP A 71 -4.46 -5.98 5.22
C ASP A 71 -5.67 -6.56 5.96
N LEU A 72 -6.05 -5.97 7.10
CA LEU A 72 -7.25 -6.37 7.83
C LEU A 72 -8.53 -6.17 7.02
N ASP A 73 -8.64 -5.07 6.28
CA ASP A 73 -9.80 -4.81 5.42
C ASP A 73 -9.89 -5.81 4.26
N VAL A 74 -8.76 -6.15 3.65
CA VAL A 74 -8.70 -7.20 2.62
C VAL A 74 -9.10 -8.55 3.20
N LYS A 75 -8.57 -8.93 4.37
CA LYS A 75 -8.93 -10.17 5.06
C LYS A 75 -10.42 -10.23 5.41
N ARG A 76 -10.99 -9.14 5.93
CA ARG A 76 -12.44 -9.04 6.22
C ARG A 76 -13.28 -9.22 4.96
N LYS A 77 -12.92 -8.55 3.86
CA LYS A 77 -13.63 -8.68 2.58
C LYS A 77 -13.55 -10.10 2.03
N ARG A 78 -12.38 -10.73 2.13
CA ARG A 78 -12.16 -12.12 1.71
C ARG A 78 -13.02 -13.10 2.52
N LEU A 79 -13.01 -12.98 3.86
CA LEU A 79 -13.84 -13.81 4.73
C LEU A 79 -15.34 -13.65 4.42
N LYS A 80 -15.81 -12.43 4.18
CA LYS A 80 -17.20 -12.17 3.81
C LYS A 80 -17.56 -12.77 2.44
N LEU A 81 -16.63 -12.78 1.49
CA LEU A 81 -16.81 -13.41 0.18
C LEU A 81 -16.85 -14.94 0.31
N ASP A 82 -15.91 -15.52 1.05
CA ASP A 82 -15.83 -16.96 1.29
C ASP A 82 -17.10 -17.48 1.99
N GLN A 83 -17.62 -16.73 2.97
CA GLN A 83 -18.89 -17.04 3.62
C GLN A 83 -20.07 -17.04 2.64
N LYS A 84 -20.19 -16.00 1.81
CA LYS A 84 -21.25 -15.91 0.79
C LYS A 84 -21.15 -17.03 -0.24
N GLU A 85 -19.95 -17.38 -0.67
CA GLU A 85 -19.75 -18.48 -1.61
C GLU A 85 -20.14 -19.82 -0.97
N HIS A 86 -19.78 -20.04 0.29
CA HIS A 86 -20.18 -21.23 1.03
C HIS A 86 -21.70 -21.33 1.19
N GLU A 87 -22.38 -20.23 1.54
CA GLU A 87 -23.84 -20.16 1.61
C GLU A 87 -24.50 -20.46 0.26
N LEU A 88 -23.98 -19.89 -0.83
CA LEU A 88 -24.46 -20.15 -2.20
C LEU A 88 -24.30 -21.62 -2.59
N ARG A 89 -23.15 -22.23 -2.28
CA ARG A 89 -22.89 -23.65 -2.55
C ARG A 89 -23.82 -24.56 -1.73
N LEU A 90 -24.01 -24.25 -0.45
CA LEU A 90 -24.92 -25.00 0.42
C LEU A 90 -26.36 -24.90 -0.10
N SER A 91 -26.83 -23.70 -0.44
CA SER A 91 -28.16 -23.47 -1.01
C SER A 91 -28.34 -24.17 -2.36
N ALA A 92 -27.33 -24.16 -3.23
CA ALA A 92 -27.38 -24.87 -4.51
C ALA A 92 -27.45 -26.39 -4.33
N ASN A 93 -26.69 -26.94 -3.37
CA ASN A 93 -26.70 -28.37 -3.08
C ASN A 93 -28.02 -28.82 -2.45
N THR A 94 -28.54 -28.09 -1.46
CA THR A 94 -29.85 -28.39 -0.86
C THR A 94 -30.96 -28.29 -1.90
N ASN A 95 -30.91 -27.31 -2.81
CA ASN A 95 -31.88 -27.21 -3.90
C ASN A 95 -31.83 -28.41 -4.84
N ARG A 96 -30.63 -28.90 -5.18
CA ARG A 96 -30.47 -30.11 -6.01
C ARG A 96 -30.98 -31.37 -5.32
N GLU A 97 -30.72 -31.53 -4.03
CA GLU A 97 -31.21 -32.67 -3.25
C GLU A 97 -32.73 -32.69 -3.17
N VAL A 98 -33.33 -31.53 -2.93
CA VAL A 98 -34.79 -31.38 -2.93
C VAL A 98 -35.37 -31.67 -4.32
N ASP A 99 -34.74 -31.17 -5.40
CA ASP A 99 -35.22 -31.42 -6.77
C ASP A 99 -35.13 -32.91 -7.13
N LYS A 100 -34.11 -33.64 -6.64
CA LYS A 100 -34.01 -35.10 -6.78
C LYS A 100 -35.15 -35.80 -6.04
N LEU A 101 -35.39 -35.42 -4.78
CA LEU A 101 -36.49 -35.99 -3.97
C LEU A 101 -37.85 -35.77 -4.64
N ILE A 102 -38.11 -34.58 -5.19
CA ILE A 102 -39.34 -34.28 -5.93
C ILE A 102 -39.48 -35.18 -7.18
N ARG A 103 -38.38 -35.45 -7.89
CA ARG A 103 -38.37 -36.33 -9.07
C ARG A 103 -38.64 -37.79 -8.70
N GLU A 104 -38.02 -38.29 -7.63
CA GLU A 104 -38.26 -39.64 -7.11
C GLU A 104 -39.73 -39.82 -6.71
N LEU A 105 -40.29 -38.89 -5.93
CA LEU A 105 -41.70 -38.92 -5.51
C LEU A 105 -42.69 -38.85 -6.69
N LYS A 106 -42.35 -38.13 -7.77
CA LYS A 106 -43.15 -38.12 -9.01
C LYS A 106 -43.07 -39.44 -9.79
N GLY A 107 -41.94 -40.15 -9.72
CA GLY A 107 -41.71 -41.43 -10.39
C GLY A 107 -42.52 -42.59 -9.79
N GLU A 108 -42.75 -42.57 -8.47
CA GLU A 108 -43.45 -43.64 -7.73
C GLU A 108 -44.99 -43.63 -7.87
N LYS A 109 -45.55 -42.88 -8.84
CA LYS A 109 -47.00 -42.81 -9.15
C LYS A 109 -47.93 -42.37 -8.01
N ASN A 110 -47.41 -41.75 -6.95
CA ASN A 110 -48.20 -41.03 -5.93
C ASN A 110 -48.26 -39.52 -6.26
N LEU A 111 -48.82 -39.18 -7.43
CA LEU A 111 -48.78 -37.82 -7.99
C LEU A 111 -49.42 -36.75 -7.08
N GLU A 112 -50.53 -37.08 -6.37
CA GLU A 112 -51.20 -36.14 -5.47
C GLU A 112 -50.38 -35.82 -4.22
N LYS A 113 -49.86 -36.84 -3.53
CA LYS A 113 -49.00 -36.64 -2.34
C LYS A 113 -47.67 -35.98 -2.70
N ALA A 114 -47.10 -36.30 -3.86
CA ALA A 114 -45.89 -35.65 -4.37
C ALA A 114 -46.13 -34.18 -4.71
N GLN A 115 -47.31 -33.82 -5.24
CA GLN A 115 -47.68 -32.43 -5.49
C GLN A 115 -47.95 -31.66 -4.20
N GLU A 116 -48.62 -32.24 -3.21
CA GLU A 116 -48.83 -31.61 -1.90
C GLU A 116 -47.54 -31.39 -1.14
N VAL A 117 -46.63 -32.38 -1.10
CA VAL A 117 -45.32 -32.24 -0.45
C VAL A 117 -44.45 -31.22 -1.19
N ALA A 118 -44.46 -31.22 -2.52
CA ALA A 118 -43.75 -30.21 -3.30
C ALA A 118 -44.32 -28.80 -3.11
N ALA A 119 -45.64 -28.67 -2.92
CA ALA A 119 -46.32 -27.40 -2.65
C ALA A 119 -46.03 -26.90 -1.22
N LYS A 120 -46.11 -27.77 -0.21
CA LYS A 120 -45.73 -27.47 1.18
C LYS A 120 -44.27 -27.06 1.31
N LEU A 121 -43.37 -27.79 0.65
CA LEU A 121 -41.94 -27.48 0.68
C LEU A 121 -41.63 -26.21 -0.11
N ARG A 122 -42.41 -25.86 -1.14
CA ARG A 122 -42.36 -24.55 -1.81
C ARG A 122 -42.81 -23.40 -0.90
N LEU A 123 -43.82 -23.64 -0.08
CA LEU A 123 -44.31 -22.67 0.91
C LEU A 123 -43.29 -22.47 2.03
N GLU A 124 -42.75 -23.55 2.60
CA GLU A 124 -41.65 -23.47 3.58
C GLU A 124 -40.39 -22.83 2.99
N ARG A 125 -40.12 -23.04 1.69
CA ARG A 125 -39.07 -22.33 0.95
C ARG A 125 -39.36 -20.83 0.82
N SER A 126 -40.61 -20.43 0.56
CA SER A 126 -40.96 -19.01 0.51
C SER A 126 -40.89 -18.35 1.88
N ASP A 127 -41.23 -19.09 2.93
CA ASP A 127 -41.20 -18.57 4.30
C ASP A 127 -39.77 -18.48 4.84
N LYS A 128 -38.91 -19.49 4.60
CA LYS A 128 -37.47 -19.39 4.91
C LYS A 128 -36.71 -18.38 4.05
N ALA A 129 -37.07 -18.24 2.77
CA ALA A 129 -36.50 -17.18 1.93
C ALA A 129 -36.92 -15.79 2.43
N ARG A 130 -38.16 -15.63 2.90
CA ARG A 130 -38.64 -14.41 3.56
C ARG A 130 -37.93 -14.14 4.89
N GLU A 131 -37.67 -15.17 5.69
CA GLU A 131 -36.96 -15.03 6.97
C GLU A 131 -35.49 -14.60 6.75
N VAL A 132 -34.84 -15.11 5.70
CA VAL A 132 -33.51 -14.66 5.27
C VAL A 132 -33.55 -13.23 4.69
N ASP A 133 -34.59 -12.87 3.93
CA ASP A 133 -34.79 -11.51 3.42
C ASP A 133 -35.14 -10.50 4.55
N GLU A 134 -35.85 -10.90 5.61
CA GLU A 134 -36.14 -10.07 6.78
C GLU A 134 -34.88 -9.81 7.62
N VAL A 135 -34.04 -10.83 7.82
CA VAL A 135 -32.72 -10.65 8.48
C VAL A 135 -31.80 -9.77 7.63
N ASN A 136 -31.87 -9.89 6.30
CA ASN A 136 -31.15 -9.01 5.38
C ASN A 136 -31.73 -7.58 5.40
N GLU A 137 -33.04 -7.40 5.56
CA GLU A 137 -33.69 -6.10 5.73
C GLU A 137 -33.32 -5.42 7.05
N GLU A 138 -33.18 -6.15 8.16
CA GLU A 138 -32.77 -5.58 9.44
C GLU A 138 -31.30 -5.12 9.42
N VAL A 139 -30.42 -5.88 8.76
CA VAL A 139 -29.02 -5.48 8.52
C VAL A 139 -28.96 -4.26 7.59
N VAL A 140 -29.83 -4.18 6.57
CA VAL A 140 -29.95 -3.01 5.68
C VAL A 140 -30.54 -1.79 6.39
N LYS A 141 -31.47 -1.94 7.34
CA LYS A 141 -32.03 -0.83 8.15
C LYS A 141 -30.98 -0.26 9.12
N LEU A 142 -30.08 -1.09 9.63
CA LEU A 142 -28.94 -0.65 10.45
C LEU A 142 -27.88 0.09 9.63
N GLU A 143 -27.63 -0.31 8.38
CA GLU A 143 -26.78 0.43 7.42
C GLU A 143 -27.45 1.72 6.90
N GLN A 144 -28.78 1.79 6.85
CA GLN A 144 -29.51 2.99 6.45
C GLN A 144 -29.53 4.08 7.53
N LYS A 145 -29.52 3.72 8.81
CA LYS A 145 -29.40 4.70 9.91
C LYS A 145 -28.02 5.36 9.99
N SER A 146 -26.95 4.69 9.53
CA SER A 146 -25.61 5.27 9.44
C SER A 146 -25.38 6.08 8.15
N THR A 147 -26.20 5.91 7.11
CA THR A 147 -26.08 6.63 5.82
C THR A 147 -27.13 7.72 5.59
N ALA A 148 -28.13 7.83 6.46
CA ALA A 148 -29.12 8.93 6.43
C ALA A 148 -28.51 10.33 6.69
N ASN A 149 -27.24 10.43 7.07
CA ASN A 149 -26.53 11.69 7.25
C ASN A 149 -25.79 12.21 5.98
N THR A 150 -26.02 11.61 4.79
CA THR A 150 -25.31 12.04 3.55
C THR A 150 -26.19 12.10 2.30
N MET A 151 -27.50 12.31 2.44
CA MET A 151 -28.40 12.48 1.28
C MET A 151 -29.01 13.89 1.25
N THR A 152 -28.33 14.83 0.60
CA THR A 152 -28.89 16.16 0.26
C THR A 152 -28.89 16.49 -1.23
N ARG A 153 -28.50 15.57 -2.13
CA ARG A 153 -28.63 15.82 -3.58
C ARG A 153 -29.03 14.57 -4.40
N PRO A 154 -29.96 14.69 -5.36
CA PRO A 154 -30.21 13.67 -6.37
C PRO A 154 -29.02 13.55 -7.32
N ILE A 155 -28.68 12.30 -7.69
CA ILE A 155 -27.58 11.97 -8.62
C ILE A 155 -27.88 12.57 -10.00
N ALA A 156 -26.95 13.36 -10.52
CA ALA A 156 -27.01 13.98 -11.83
C ALA A 156 -26.02 13.34 -12.82
N VAL A 157 -26.23 13.61 -14.12
CA VAL A 157 -25.27 13.23 -15.17
C VAL A 157 -23.96 13.97 -14.91
N GLY A 158 -22.85 13.24 -14.89
CA GLY A 158 -21.52 13.76 -14.57
C GLY A 158 -21.03 13.43 -13.15
N ASP A 159 -21.92 12.99 -12.25
CA ASP A 159 -21.54 12.63 -10.88
C ASP A 159 -20.76 11.31 -10.82
N PHE A 160 -19.84 11.22 -9.85
CA PHE A 160 -19.18 9.98 -9.50
C PHE A 160 -20.06 9.16 -8.58
N VAL A 161 -20.29 7.91 -8.96
CA VAL A 161 -21.16 6.97 -8.25
C VAL A 161 -20.47 5.63 -8.10
N ARG A 162 -20.86 4.90 -7.05
CA ARG A 162 -20.43 3.52 -6.83
C ARG A 162 -21.65 2.62 -6.75
N LEU A 163 -21.53 1.41 -7.28
CA LEU A 163 -22.57 0.38 -7.15
C LEU A 163 -22.67 -0.10 -5.69
N ARG A 164 -23.90 -0.24 -5.22
CA ARG A 164 -24.25 -0.78 -3.89
C ARG A 164 -23.77 -2.23 -3.73
N ALA A 165 -23.79 -3.00 -4.81
CA ALA A 165 -23.23 -4.37 -4.86
C ALA A 165 -21.70 -4.41 -4.66
N GLY A 166 -21.03 -3.26 -4.60
CA GLY A 166 -19.58 -3.13 -4.55
C GLY A 166 -18.99 -2.93 -5.94
N GLY A 167 -17.78 -2.33 -5.99
CA GLY A 167 -17.09 -2.04 -7.25
C GLY A 167 -16.25 -0.78 -7.19
N SER A 168 -15.57 -0.49 -8.30
CA SER A 168 -14.88 0.77 -8.55
C SER A 168 -15.86 1.94 -8.69
N THR A 169 -15.40 3.15 -8.37
CA THR A 169 -16.14 4.39 -8.63
C THR A 169 -16.18 4.63 -10.13
N GLY A 170 -17.33 5.07 -10.65
CA GLY A 170 -17.52 5.41 -12.06
C GLY A 170 -18.34 6.68 -12.25
N GLN A 171 -18.26 7.27 -13.44
CA GLN A 171 -18.95 8.51 -13.77
C GLN A 171 -20.28 8.21 -14.46
N VAL A 172 -21.36 8.90 -14.07
CA VAL A 172 -22.65 8.78 -14.74
C VAL A 172 -22.61 9.50 -16.09
N GLU A 173 -22.73 8.77 -17.20
CA GLU A 173 -22.75 9.33 -18.56
C GLU A 173 -24.15 9.67 -19.03
N GLU A 174 -25.15 8.85 -18.66
CA GLU A 174 -26.52 9.02 -19.13
C GLU A 174 -27.52 8.50 -18.10
N ILE A 175 -28.63 9.21 -17.90
CA ILE A 175 -29.75 8.75 -17.06
C ILE A 175 -30.99 8.62 -17.95
N LYS A 176 -31.55 7.41 -18.03
CA LYS A 176 -32.81 7.10 -18.75
C LYS A 176 -33.82 6.49 -17.78
N GLY A 177 -34.77 7.31 -17.34
CA GLY A 177 -35.80 6.90 -16.39
C GLY A 177 -35.22 6.46 -15.06
N GLN A 178 -35.41 5.20 -14.68
CA GLN A 178 -34.86 4.61 -13.44
C GLN A 178 -33.50 3.93 -13.60
N LYS A 179 -32.91 3.97 -14.80
CA LYS A 179 -31.60 3.37 -15.10
C LYS A 179 -30.59 4.45 -15.47
N ALA A 180 -29.35 4.27 -15.05
CA ALA A 180 -28.23 5.13 -15.41
C ALA A 180 -27.12 4.27 -16.04
N THR A 181 -26.47 4.82 -17.05
CA THR A 181 -25.27 4.28 -17.66
C THR A 181 -24.07 4.92 -16.96
N VAL A 182 -23.24 4.09 -16.35
CA VAL A 182 -22.05 4.50 -15.57
C VAL A 182 -20.80 3.98 -16.26
N SER A 183 -19.82 4.85 -16.42
CA SER A 183 -18.50 4.55 -16.97
C SER A 183 -17.54 4.24 -15.84
N MET A 184 -17.11 2.98 -15.73
CA MET A 184 -16.22 2.48 -14.69
C MET A 184 -14.96 1.92 -15.34
N GLY A 185 -13.84 2.65 -15.24
CA GLY A 185 -12.54 2.16 -15.71
C GLY A 185 -12.49 1.76 -17.20
N GLY A 186 -13.29 2.42 -18.04
CA GLY A 186 -13.39 2.15 -19.48
C GLY A 186 -14.51 1.18 -19.90
N LEU A 187 -15.22 0.56 -18.95
CA LEU A 187 -16.43 -0.22 -19.23
C LEU A 187 -17.69 0.61 -18.94
N ARG A 188 -18.68 0.53 -19.83
CA ARG A 188 -20.02 1.09 -19.64
C ARG A 188 -20.95 0.05 -19.03
N VAL A 189 -21.51 0.35 -17.86
CA VAL A 189 -22.42 -0.53 -17.12
C VAL A 189 -23.75 0.19 -16.92
N THR A 190 -24.86 -0.47 -17.22
CA THR A 190 -26.21 0.06 -16.96
C THR A 190 -26.72 -0.46 -15.61
N ALA A 191 -27.00 0.43 -14.67
CA ALA A 191 -27.46 0.11 -13.32
C ALA A 191 -28.69 0.93 -12.92
N SER A 192 -29.48 0.44 -11.98
CA SER A 192 -30.64 1.17 -11.46
C SER A 192 -30.18 2.31 -10.55
N LEU A 193 -30.88 3.46 -10.56
CA LEU A 193 -30.56 4.60 -9.69
C LEU A 193 -30.54 4.24 -8.20
N ARG A 194 -31.34 3.26 -7.78
CA ARG A 194 -31.39 2.75 -6.39
C ARG A 194 -30.10 2.02 -5.97
N ASP A 195 -29.41 1.45 -6.95
CA ASP A 195 -28.19 0.67 -6.74
C ASP A 195 -26.95 1.55 -6.85
N LEU A 196 -27.11 2.86 -7.05
CA LEU A 196 -26.02 3.84 -7.12
C LEU A 196 -25.94 4.63 -5.82
N LEU A 197 -24.73 4.76 -5.29
CA LEU A 197 -24.40 5.59 -4.15
C LEU A 197 -23.49 6.73 -4.62
N PRO A 198 -23.73 7.98 -4.20
CA PRO A 198 -22.83 9.09 -4.51
C PRO A 198 -21.46 8.81 -3.91
N ALA A 199 -20.43 9.00 -4.72
CA ALA A 199 -19.04 8.86 -4.32
C ALA A 199 -18.32 10.18 -4.59
N VAL A 200 -17.40 10.55 -3.69
CA VAL A 200 -16.47 11.64 -3.98
C VAL A 200 -15.56 11.20 -5.13
N GLU A 201 -15.27 12.11 -6.05
CA GLU A 201 -14.32 11.91 -7.13
C GLU A 201 -13.06 11.22 -6.58
N PRO A 202 -12.63 10.08 -7.15
CA PRO A 202 -11.39 9.48 -6.71
C PRO A 202 -10.27 10.49 -6.96
N LEU A 203 -9.60 10.93 -5.88
CA LEU A 203 -8.31 11.61 -5.97
C LEU A 203 -7.49 10.89 -7.02
N ALA A 204 -7.18 11.61 -8.10
CA ALA A 204 -6.56 11.13 -9.33
C ALA A 204 -5.90 9.77 -9.14
N GLN A 205 -6.58 8.70 -9.57
CA GLN A 205 -5.84 7.49 -9.88
C GLN A 205 -4.84 7.90 -10.97
N PRO A 206 -3.54 7.61 -10.83
CA PRO A 206 -2.61 7.85 -11.91
C PRO A 206 -3.10 7.05 -13.11
N SER A 207 -3.77 7.74 -14.02
CA SER A 207 -4.07 7.25 -15.35
C SER A 207 -2.72 6.99 -16.01
N SER A 208 -2.50 5.73 -16.36
CA SER A 208 -1.29 5.15 -16.95
C SER A 208 -0.16 4.73 -15.98
N VAL A 209 -0.37 3.61 -15.29
CA VAL A 209 0.73 2.66 -14.99
C VAL A 209 0.68 1.45 -15.96
N ARG A 210 -0.07 1.56 -17.06
CA ARG A 210 -0.25 0.48 -18.04
C ARG A 210 0.57 0.62 -19.34
N SER A 211 1.56 1.50 -19.37
CA SER A 211 2.46 1.59 -20.54
C SER A 211 3.93 1.54 -20.17
N THR A 212 4.34 2.06 -19.00
CA THR A 212 5.77 2.17 -18.66
C THR A 212 6.41 0.85 -18.26
N ASP A 213 5.74 -0.05 -17.54
CA ASP A 213 6.34 -1.34 -17.18
C ASP A 213 6.35 -2.34 -18.34
N VAL A 214 5.35 -2.32 -19.23
CA VAL A 214 5.35 -3.16 -20.44
C VAL A 214 6.29 -2.62 -21.53
N GLN A 215 6.47 -1.29 -21.63
CA GLN A 215 7.48 -0.72 -22.54
C GLN A 215 8.91 -0.88 -22.00
N ARG A 216 9.13 -0.93 -20.68
CA ARG A 216 10.46 -1.28 -20.13
C ARG A 216 10.83 -2.74 -20.32
N VAL A 217 9.85 -3.64 -20.42
CA VAL A 217 10.09 -5.05 -20.80
C VAL A 217 10.56 -5.17 -22.25
N ALA A 218 10.23 -4.21 -23.13
CA ALA A 218 10.72 -4.20 -24.50
C ALA A 218 12.20 -3.76 -24.64
N ASP A 219 12.71 -2.98 -23.69
CA ASP A 219 14.11 -2.50 -23.63
C ASP A 219 14.84 -3.07 -22.40
N PHE A 220 14.67 -4.37 -22.11
CA PHE A 220 15.47 -5.02 -21.08
C PHE A 220 16.92 -5.16 -21.57
N ASP A 221 17.79 -4.24 -21.14
CA ASP A 221 19.23 -4.41 -21.28
C ASP A 221 19.66 -5.53 -20.34
N ALA A 222 20.17 -6.63 -20.90
CA ALA A 222 20.60 -7.81 -20.15
C ALA A 222 21.91 -7.58 -19.36
N LYS A 223 22.17 -6.33 -18.96
CA LYS A 223 23.36 -5.89 -18.27
C LYS A 223 23.01 -4.91 -17.15
N VAL A 224 23.53 -5.16 -15.95
CA VAL A 224 23.41 -4.26 -14.80
C VAL A 224 24.80 -3.90 -14.27
N ASP A 225 24.98 -2.63 -13.91
CA ASP A 225 26.20 -2.12 -13.30
C ASP A 225 25.93 -1.72 -11.85
N ILE A 226 26.58 -2.43 -10.93
CA ILE A 226 26.48 -2.19 -9.48
C ILE A 226 27.81 -1.70 -8.89
N ARG A 227 28.77 -1.27 -9.73
CA ARG A 227 30.06 -0.75 -9.26
C ARG A 227 29.86 0.54 -8.46
N GLY A 228 30.55 0.63 -7.33
CA GLY A 228 30.50 1.80 -6.46
C GLY A 228 29.27 1.90 -5.57
N MET A 229 28.29 1.00 -5.72
CA MET A 229 27.12 0.92 -4.85
C MET A 229 27.49 0.33 -3.48
N ALA A 230 26.78 0.77 -2.44
CA ALA A 230 26.84 0.12 -1.14
C ALA A 230 26.22 -1.29 -1.21
N LYS A 231 26.59 -2.17 -0.28
CA LYS A 231 26.10 -3.56 -0.23
C LYS A 231 24.57 -3.66 -0.31
N ASP A 232 23.87 -2.86 0.49
CA ASP A 232 22.41 -2.95 0.62
C ASP A 232 21.69 -2.37 -0.61
N GLU A 233 22.26 -1.33 -1.22
CA GLU A 233 21.77 -0.75 -2.47
C GLU A 233 21.95 -1.71 -3.65
N ALA A 234 23.13 -2.33 -3.75
CA ALA A 234 23.42 -3.32 -4.78
C ALA A 234 22.49 -4.55 -4.70
N LEU A 235 22.09 -4.96 -3.48
CA LEU A 235 21.12 -6.03 -3.28
C LEU A 235 19.74 -5.68 -3.87
N GLN A 236 19.24 -4.48 -3.61
CA GLN A 236 17.94 -4.04 -4.12
C GLN A 236 17.92 -3.90 -5.64
N VAL A 237 19.00 -3.36 -6.21
CA VAL A 237 19.15 -3.23 -7.67
C VAL A 237 19.23 -4.61 -8.32
N LEU A 238 20.00 -5.52 -7.72
CA LEU A 238 20.15 -6.89 -8.22
C LEU A 238 18.85 -7.69 -8.16
N GLU A 239 18.07 -7.56 -7.09
CA GLU A 239 16.75 -8.20 -6.94
C GLU A 239 15.82 -7.78 -8.07
N ARG A 240 15.63 -6.47 -8.25
CA ARG A 240 14.78 -5.94 -9.33
C ARG A 240 15.26 -6.36 -10.72
N PHE A 241 16.58 -6.40 -10.92
CA PHE A 241 17.16 -6.78 -12.19
C PHE A 241 16.91 -8.25 -12.53
N VAL A 242 17.10 -9.16 -11.57
CA VAL A 242 16.84 -10.60 -11.76
C VAL A 242 15.35 -10.86 -11.97
N ASP A 243 14.48 -10.19 -11.22
CA ASP A 243 13.02 -10.33 -11.37
C ASP A 243 12.57 -9.89 -12.78
N ASN A 244 13.08 -8.75 -13.26
CA ASN A 244 12.80 -8.28 -14.62
C ASN A 244 13.35 -9.22 -15.70
N ALA A 245 14.53 -9.82 -15.47
CA ALA A 245 15.13 -10.79 -16.38
C ALA A 245 14.27 -12.05 -16.52
N LEU A 246 13.72 -12.54 -15.40
CA LEU A 246 12.81 -13.69 -15.37
C LEU A 246 11.48 -13.38 -16.05
N LEU A 247 10.92 -12.18 -15.82
CA LEU A 247 9.70 -11.73 -16.49
C LEU A 247 9.86 -11.60 -18.01
N THR A 248 11.05 -11.21 -18.47
CA THR A 248 11.35 -11.01 -19.90
C THR A 248 11.85 -12.29 -20.58
N SER A 249 12.02 -13.40 -19.84
CA SER A 249 12.61 -14.66 -20.34
C SER A 249 13.98 -14.46 -21.00
N ALA A 250 14.80 -13.56 -20.44
CA ALA A 250 16.17 -13.36 -20.89
C ALA A 250 16.99 -14.64 -20.62
N HIS A 251 17.67 -15.18 -21.63
CA HIS A 251 18.42 -16.43 -21.48
C HIS A 251 19.75 -16.20 -20.71
N THR A 252 20.33 -15.01 -20.85
CA THR A 252 21.63 -14.66 -20.27
C THR A 252 21.61 -13.23 -19.78
N ILE A 253 22.12 -13.00 -18.56
CA ILE A 253 22.29 -11.66 -17.98
C ILE A 253 23.73 -11.43 -17.50
N GLN A 254 24.16 -10.18 -17.50
CA GLN A 254 25.51 -9.75 -17.10
C GLN A 254 25.45 -8.79 -15.92
N ILE A 255 26.19 -9.09 -14.86
CA ILE A 255 26.25 -8.28 -13.64
C ILE A 255 27.67 -7.76 -13.46
N LEU A 256 27.86 -6.45 -13.59
CA LEU A 256 29.14 -5.77 -13.39
C LEU A 256 29.26 -5.35 -11.92
N HIS A 257 30.06 -6.07 -11.15
CA HIS A 257 30.35 -5.75 -9.74
C HIS A 257 31.76 -5.20 -9.51
N GLY A 258 32.64 -5.29 -10.52
CA GLY A 258 34.04 -4.89 -10.42
C GLY A 258 34.90 -5.90 -9.64
N LYS A 259 36.21 -5.76 -9.76
CA LYS A 259 37.20 -6.67 -9.13
C LYS A 259 37.39 -6.35 -7.64
N GLY A 260 37.70 -5.08 -7.34
CA GLY A 260 37.69 -4.49 -5.99
C GLY A 260 38.16 -5.41 -4.85
N THR A 261 37.48 -5.32 -3.71
CA THR A 261 37.68 -6.17 -2.52
C THR A 261 36.85 -7.47 -2.57
N GLY A 262 36.12 -7.72 -3.65
CA GLY A 262 35.24 -8.89 -3.79
C GLY A 262 33.95 -8.86 -2.94
N VAL A 263 33.67 -7.78 -2.22
CA VAL A 263 32.46 -7.66 -1.38
C VAL A 263 31.19 -7.77 -2.24
N LEU A 264 31.09 -6.98 -3.32
CA LEU A 264 29.93 -7.02 -4.22
C LEU A 264 29.81 -8.36 -4.96
N ARG A 265 30.93 -9.01 -5.29
CA ARG A 265 30.93 -10.37 -5.85
C ARG A 265 30.28 -11.38 -4.89
N ASN A 266 30.62 -11.30 -3.61
CA ASN A 266 30.03 -12.20 -2.60
C ASN A 266 28.53 -11.92 -2.42
N VAL A 267 28.13 -10.66 -2.48
CA VAL A 267 26.72 -10.23 -2.44
C VAL A 267 25.94 -10.79 -3.63
N VAL A 268 26.47 -10.65 -4.85
CA VAL A 268 25.87 -11.23 -6.06
C VAL A 268 25.73 -12.74 -5.93
N LYS A 269 26.81 -13.43 -5.53
CA LYS A 269 26.80 -14.88 -5.35
C LYS A 269 25.80 -15.34 -4.28
N GLN A 270 25.64 -14.58 -3.20
CA GLN A 270 24.67 -14.86 -2.15
C GLN A 270 23.24 -14.69 -2.67
N LYS A 271 22.95 -13.57 -3.34
CA LYS A 271 21.61 -13.25 -3.83
C LYS A 271 21.16 -14.23 -4.91
N LEU A 272 22.03 -14.57 -5.86
CA LEU A 272 21.72 -15.56 -6.90
C LEU A 272 21.39 -16.95 -6.32
N ARG A 273 21.97 -17.35 -5.17
CA ARG A 273 21.61 -18.63 -4.53
C ARG A 273 20.17 -18.67 -4.02
N GLU A 274 19.58 -17.53 -3.65
CA GLU A 274 18.17 -17.46 -3.23
C GLU A 274 17.22 -17.84 -4.37
N TYR A 275 17.63 -17.55 -5.61
CA TYR A 275 16.89 -17.89 -6.83
C TYR A 275 17.22 -19.29 -7.37
N GLY A 276 17.86 -20.16 -6.58
CA GLY A 276 18.55 -21.40 -6.98
C GLY A 276 17.81 -22.47 -7.78
N GLY A 277 16.57 -22.22 -8.23
CA GLY A 277 15.84 -23.02 -9.24
C GLY A 277 15.73 -22.37 -10.62
N ASN A 278 15.92 -21.05 -10.73
CA ASN A 278 15.75 -20.29 -11.99
C ASN A 278 17.09 -19.91 -12.65
N ILE A 279 18.20 -20.40 -12.08
CA ILE A 279 19.55 -20.13 -12.57
C ILE A 279 20.19 -21.45 -12.99
N ALA A 280 20.44 -21.60 -14.29
CA ALA A 280 21.12 -22.77 -14.85
C ALA A 280 22.62 -22.74 -14.56
N ARG A 281 23.26 -21.57 -14.71
CA ARG A 281 24.72 -21.43 -14.53
C ARG A 281 25.11 -20.00 -14.18
N ALA A 282 26.13 -19.83 -13.34
CA ALA A 282 26.76 -18.54 -13.12
C ALA A 282 28.28 -18.67 -13.21
N TYR A 283 28.93 -17.88 -14.08
CA TYR A 283 30.37 -17.93 -14.31
C TYR A 283 30.94 -16.55 -14.62
N HIS A 284 32.26 -16.43 -14.58
CA HIS A 284 32.97 -15.19 -14.91
C HIS A 284 33.66 -15.40 -16.26
N PRO A 285 33.42 -14.56 -17.28
CA PRO A 285 34.01 -14.74 -18.60
C PRO A 285 35.49 -14.32 -18.58
N GLU A 286 36.36 -15.15 -19.19
CA GLU A 286 37.80 -14.85 -19.29
C GLU A 286 38.06 -13.64 -20.21
N ASP A 287 37.28 -13.50 -21.28
CA ASP A 287 37.27 -12.36 -22.19
C ASP A 287 36.10 -11.42 -21.89
N GLY A 288 36.38 -10.15 -21.57
CA GLY A 288 35.35 -9.12 -21.37
C GLY A 288 35.11 -8.62 -19.94
N GLY A 289 36.05 -8.86 -19.02
CA GLY A 289 36.00 -8.26 -17.67
C GLY A 289 36.52 -9.14 -16.54
N GLY A 290 36.73 -10.44 -16.80
CA GLY A 290 37.27 -11.41 -15.84
C GLY A 290 36.45 -11.46 -14.55
N ASP A 291 37.14 -11.54 -13.42
CA ASP A 291 36.57 -11.55 -12.06
C ASP A 291 35.72 -10.33 -11.67
N GLY A 292 35.57 -9.33 -12.54
CA GLY A 292 34.73 -8.16 -12.31
C GLY A 292 33.31 -8.27 -12.85
N VAL A 293 33.00 -9.34 -13.58
CA VAL A 293 31.72 -9.57 -14.24
C VAL A 293 31.22 -10.98 -13.93
N THR A 294 29.98 -11.09 -13.49
CA THR A 294 29.29 -12.38 -13.38
C THR A 294 28.26 -12.48 -14.50
N VAL A 295 28.40 -13.50 -15.35
CA VAL A 295 27.40 -13.90 -16.35
C VAL A 295 26.53 -14.98 -15.75
N VAL A 296 25.21 -14.81 -15.84
CA VAL A 296 24.22 -15.75 -15.32
C VAL A 296 23.32 -16.22 -16.45
N GLU A 297 23.24 -17.53 -16.63
CA GLU A 297 22.32 -18.23 -17.52
C GLU A 297 21.07 -18.58 -16.72
N LEU A 298 19.91 -18.09 -17.15
CA LEU A 298 18.62 -18.35 -16.53
C LEU A 298 17.99 -19.62 -17.17
N ALA A 299 17.20 -20.36 -16.38
CA ALA A 299 16.60 -21.64 -16.77
C ALA A 299 15.20 -21.49 -17.38
#